data_AF-A0A9P5SR54-F1
#
_entry.id   AF-A0A9P5SR54-F1
#
_cell.length_a   1.000
_cell.length_b   1.000
_cell.length_c   1.000
_cell.angle_alpha   90.00
_cell.angle_beta   90.00
_cell.angle_gamma   90.00
#
_symmetry.space_group_name_H-M   'P 1'
#
loop_
_entity.id
_entity.type
_entity.pdbx_description
1 polymer ?
#
loop_
_entity_poly.entity_id
_entity_poly.type
_entity_poly.pdbx_seq_one_letter_code
_entity_poly.pdbx_strand_id
1 'polypeptide(L)'
;YETAKHAKLNYATMVAIRANIVRNAGFALGQALTVAIRYSMVRVQGGDRIPSQNGQELKVIDHGMQRYRLTTSLALSYAMLMTGRVMMDLHRRNLKNVAKGEVGLMAEVHATSSGLKALTSDLSTAHVEDTRRACGGHGYSWLSGLPELYTTLLQDVTVEGENTILHLQTARWLLKTVLGAIKSKDLSLVPSGLRPALQDSKVLEHETSTIAPGKPVMGEALIAAFWHREARVLHEVVSRVVRNGAGEEAMAKAQVNMVELSRTHGEGMLVRNFYEAIAKEESEVVARGGDPAKGHLPVLKMLCELHALHRLLEQAGDFTEDGYVNRQQIVWCKERRAQLVDLLRYELIGLVDAFDISDNQLNSAIGRYDGRVYESLYEWAKYGMSLQRKGREGGVLGFDEVLKDVFAEGRRLNGTSAPKL
;
A
#
# COMPACT_ATOMS: atom_id res chain seq x y z
N TYR A 1 -35.51 15.14 -9.42
CA TYR A 1 -34.23 15.14 -8.70
C TYR A 1 -33.99 16.58 -8.26
N GLU A 2 -34.30 16.94 -7.03
CA GLU A 2 -34.01 18.27 -6.52
C GLU A 2 -32.52 18.35 -6.18
N THR A 3 -31.81 19.31 -6.78
CA THR A 3 -30.42 19.60 -6.41
C THR A 3 -30.38 20.12 -4.98
N ALA A 4 -29.62 19.43 -4.11
CA ALA A 4 -29.50 19.82 -2.72
C ALA A 4 -29.08 21.30 -2.59
N LYS A 5 -29.78 22.06 -1.72
CA LYS A 5 -29.56 23.50 -1.46
C LYS A 5 -28.11 23.88 -1.12
N HIS A 6 -27.27 22.90 -0.80
CA HIS A 6 -25.83 23.05 -0.63
C HIS A 6 -25.07 21.90 -1.32
N ALA A 7 -24.76 22.04 -2.60
CA ALA A 7 -23.85 21.13 -3.33
C ALA A 7 -22.53 20.87 -2.58
N LYS A 8 -22.12 21.80 -1.71
CA LYS A 8 -20.94 21.73 -0.83
C LYS A 8 -21.02 20.62 0.24
N LEU A 9 -22.21 20.22 0.70
CA LEU A 9 -22.39 19.12 1.67
C LEU A 9 -22.10 17.74 1.04
N ASN A 10 -22.36 17.57 -0.27
CA ASN A 10 -22.08 16.32 -0.97
C ASN A 10 -20.57 16.03 -1.04
N TYR A 11 -19.73 17.07 -1.17
CA TYR A 11 -18.27 16.93 -1.15
C TYR A 11 -17.74 16.43 0.19
N ALA A 12 -18.37 16.82 1.30
CA ALA A 12 -17.97 16.36 2.62
C ALA A 12 -18.15 14.84 2.75
N THR A 13 -19.31 14.31 2.35
CA THR A 13 -19.58 12.86 2.39
C THR A 13 -18.60 12.06 1.54
N MET A 14 -18.33 12.50 0.30
CA MET A 14 -17.36 11.84 -0.59
C MET A 14 -15.95 11.78 0.02
N VAL A 15 -15.49 12.88 0.64
CA VAL A 15 -14.18 12.91 1.31
C VAL A 15 -14.12 11.89 2.44
N ALA A 16 -15.16 11.81 3.27
CA ALA A 16 -15.19 10.87 4.40
C ALA A 16 -15.12 9.42 3.92
N ILE A 17 -15.87 9.08 2.86
CA ILE A 17 -15.84 7.75 2.26
C ILE A 17 -14.44 7.44 1.71
N ARG A 18 -13.83 8.36 0.95
CA ARG A 18 -12.47 8.18 0.40
C ARG A 18 -11.40 8.04 1.47
N ALA A 19 -11.48 8.81 2.56
CA ALA A 19 -10.58 8.67 3.69
C ALA A 19 -10.72 7.30 4.38
N ASN A 20 -11.95 6.76 4.46
CA ASN A 20 -12.17 5.39 4.92
C ASN A 20 -11.57 4.36 3.95
N ILE A 21 -11.71 4.53 2.63
CA ILE A 21 -11.10 3.62 1.63
C ILE A 21 -9.58 3.60 1.78
N VAL A 22 -8.92 4.76 1.94
CA VAL A 22 -7.47 4.83 2.17
C VAL A 22 -7.04 4.02 3.39
N ARG A 23 -7.77 4.19 4.51
CA ARG A 23 -7.49 3.44 5.75
C ARG A 23 -7.78 1.95 5.57
N ASN A 24 -8.90 1.60 4.94
CA ASN A 24 -9.32 0.22 4.73
C ASN A 24 -8.38 -0.53 3.78
N ALA A 25 -7.84 0.13 2.76
CA ALA A 25 -6.79 -0.42 1.91
C ALA A 25 -5.56 -0.80 2.75
N GLY A 26 -5.10 0.11 3.63
CA GLY A 26 -4.02 -0.18 4.58
C GLY A 26 -4.33 -1.38 5.49
N PHE A 27 -5.55 -1.46 6.02
CA PHE A 27 -5.99 -2.57 6.88
C PHE A 27 -6.09 -3.90 6.12
N ALA A 28 -6.67 -3.91 4.92
CA ALA A 28 -6.78 -5.10 4.07
C ALA A 28 -5.40 -5.64 3.68
N LEU A 29 -4.46 -4.75 3.33
CA LEU A 29 -3.07 -5.14 3.12
C LEU A 29 -2.45 -5.73 4.40
N GLY A 30 -2.74 -5.14 5.57
CA GLY A 30 -2.33 -5.67 6.88
C GLY A 30 -2.89 -7.07 7.16
N GLN A 31 -4.15 -7.34 6.81
CA GLN A 31 -4.77 -8.67 6.91
C GLN A 31 -4.04 -9.68 6.02
N ALA A 32 -3.80 -9.35 4.75
CA ALA A 32 -3.08 -10.23 3.84
C ALA A 32 -1.67 -10.54 4.36
N LEU A 33 -0.97 -9.51 4.85
CA LEU A 33 0.39 -9.64 5.39
C LEU A 33 0.42 -10.44 6.69
N THR A 34 -0.62 -10.34 7.52
CA THR A 34 -0.77 -11.17 8.72
C THR A 34 -0.78 -12.66 8.35
N VAL A 35 -1.56 -13.02 7.33
CA VAL A 35 -1.58 -14.40 6.80
C VAL A 35 -0.19 -14.80 6.30
N ALA A 36 0.40 -14.00 5.41
CA ALA A 36 1.64 -14.38 4.75
C ALA A 36 2.86 -14.40 5.67
N ILE A 37 2.96 -13.47 6.62
CA ILE A 37 4.07 -13.42 7.58
C ILE A 37 3.97 -14.59 8.55
N ARG A 38 2.79 -14.87 9.14
CA ARG A 38 2.60 -16.04 10.01
C ARG A 38 2.88 -17.34 9.27
N TYR A 39 2.36 -17.48 8.04
CA TYR A 39 2.65 -18.63 7.20
C TYR A 39 4.15 -18.78 6.89
N SER A 40 4.85 -17.69 6.57
CA SER A 40 6.28 -17.70 6.24
C SER A 40 7.17 -18.03 7.45
N MET A 41 6.69 -17.83 8.68
CA MET A 41 7.38 -18.20 9.93
C MET A 41 7.30 -19.69 10.25
N VAL A 42 6.31 -20.39 9.69
CA VAL A 42 6.08 -21.84 9.87
C VAL A 42 6.57 -22.64 8.67
N ARG A 43 6.35 -22.14 7.46
CA ARG A 43 6.72 -22.83 6.23
C ARG A 43 8.24 -22.92 6.11
N VAL A 44 8.74 -24.14 5.90
CA VAL A 44 10.14 -24.41 5.54
C VAL A 44 10.19 -24.85 4.08
N GLN A 45 11.13 -24.29 3.32
CA GLN A 45 11.37 -24.68 1.92
C GLN A 45 12.68 -24.06 1.43
N GLY A 46 13.49 -24.81 0.68
CA GLY A 46 14.67 -24.25 -0.03
C GLY A 46 15.91 -25.17 -0.05
N GLY A 47 15.85 -26.32 0.61
CA GLY A 47 16.91 -27.35 0.60
C GLY A 47 18.27 -26.94 1.18
N ASP A 48 19.24 -27.86 1.10
CA ASP A 48 20.57 -27.83 1.76
C ASP A 48 21.54 -26.74 1.26
N ARG A 49 21.11 -25.82 0.38
CA ARG A 49 22.00 -24.83 -0.25
C ARG A 49 22.47 -23.74 0.71
N ILE A 50 21.75 -23.54 1.81
CA ILE A 50 22.18 -22.74 2.95
C ILE A 50 22.32 -23.71 4.10
N PRO A 51 23.54 -23.94 4.65
CA PRO A 51 23.74 -24.87 5.74
C PRO A 51 22.90 -24.41 6.94
N SER A 52 21.85 -25.14 7.28
CA SER A 52 21.27 -25.00 8.61
C SER A 52 22.10 -25.83 9.58
N GLN A 53 22.18 -25.39 10.83
CA GLN A 53 23.01 -26.05 11.84
C GLN A 53 22.65 -27.53 12.05
N ASN A 54 21.46 -27.97 11.62
CA ASN A 54 20.91 -29.30 11.89
C ASN A 54 20.38 -30.04 10.63
N GLY A 55 20.67 -29.57 9.41
CA GLY A 55 20.12 -30.16 8.17
C GLY A 55 18.60 -29.96 7.98
N GLN A 56 17.97 -29.10 8.79
CA GLN A 56 16.58 -28.67 8.58
C GLN A 56 16.49 -27.62 7.49
N GLU A 57 15.45 -27.68 6.67
CA GLU A 57 15.19 -26.64 5.68
C GLU A 57 14.95 -25.26 6.32
N LEU A 58 15.40 -24.21 5.64
CA LEU A 58 15.25 -22.85 6.11
C LEU A 58 13.77 -22.42 6.10
N LYS A 59 13.34 -21.70 7.13
CA LYS A 59 12.02 -21.04 7.13
C LYS A 59 11.94 -20.07 5.97
N VAL A 60 10.78 -20.00 5.32
CA VAL A 60 10.63 -19.20 4.11
C VAL A 60 10.87 -17.72 4.38
N ILE A 61 10.49 -17.22 5.55
CA ILE A 61 10.79 -15.85 5.99
C ILE A 61 12.30 -15.57 6.14
N ASP A 62 13.16 -16.58 6.23
CA ASP A 62 14.61 -16.37 6.36
C ASP A 62 15.31 -16.24 5.01
N HIS A 63 14.58 -16.37 3.90
CA HIS A 63 15.05 -15.96 2.58
C HIS A 63 14.95 -14.44 2.41
N GLY A 64 16.05 -13.79 2.02
CA GLY A 64 16.14 -12.32 1.92
C GLY A 64 15.06 -11.69 1.03
N MET A 65 14.71 -12.33 -0.09
CA MET A 65 13.66 -11.83 -0.99
C MET A 65 12.25 -11.94 -0.38
N GLN A 66 11.99 -12.98 0.43
CA GLN A 66 10.71 -13.12 1.14
C GLN A 66 10.58 -12.04 2.21
N ARG A 67 11.65 -11.78 2.98
CA ARG A 67 11.67 -10.64 3.93
C ARG A 67 11.45 -9.33 3.22
N TYR A 68 12.22 -9.08 2.16
CA TYR A 68 12.16 -7.84 1.41
C TYR A 68 10.72 -7.52 0.99
N ARG A 69 10.04 -8.44 0.28
CA ARG A 69 8.68 -8.18 -0.22
C ARG A 69 7.65 -7.98 0.89
N LEU A 70 7.70 -8.75 1.97
CA LEU A 70 6.69 -8.71 3.03
C LEU A 70 6.90 -7.48 3.92
N THR A 71 8.15 -7.19 4.30
CA THR A 71 8.47 -6.07 5.18
C THR A 71 8.24 -4.73 4.50
N THR A 72 8.56 -4.57 3.21
CA THR A 72 8.27 -3.31 2.49
C THR A 72 6.77 -3.09 2.29
N SER A 73 6.00 -4.15 2.03
CA SER A 73 4.54 -4.11 1.97
C SER A 73 3.92 -3.77 3.33
N LEU A 74 4.49 -4.27 4.42
CA LEU A 74 4.04 -3.96 5.78
C LEU A 74 4.27 -2.49 6.13
N ALA A 75 5.42 -1.94 5.75
CA ALA A 75 5.70 -0.51 5.89
C ALA A 75 4.67 0.35 5.13
N LEU A 76 4.27 -0.07 3.94
CA LEU A 76 3.20 0.58 3.16
C LEU A 76 1.83 0.51 3.86
N SER A 77 1.45 -0.65 4.41
CA SER A 77 0.19 -0.80 5.17
C SER A 77 0.10 0.18 6.33
N TYR A 78 1.18 0.31 7.13
CA TYR A 78 1.24 1.28 8.22
C TYR A 78 1.17 2.73 7.72
N ALA A 79 1.86 3.06 6.62
CA ALA A 79 1.79 4.39 6.00
C ALA A 79 0.36 4.76 5.57
N MET A 80 -0.38 3.80 4.97
CA MET A 80 -1.78 3.97 4.58
C MET A 80 -2.69 4.18 5.79
N LEU A 81 -2.50 3.40 6.87
CA LEU A 81 -3.29 3.56 8.09
C LEU A 81 -3.10 4.93 8.75
N MET A 82 -1.85 5.40 8.86
CA MET A 82 -1.56 6.72 9.43
C MET A 82 -2.12 7.83 8.54
N THR A 83 -1.94 7.72 7.22
CA THR A 83 -2.51 8.66 6.25
C THR A 83 -4.03 8.72 6.33
N GLY A 84 -4.71 7.58 6.42
CA GLY A 84 -6.16 7.53 6.59
C GLY A 84 -6.63 8.23 7.87
N ARG A 85 -5.89 8.09 8.98
CA ARG A 85 -6.17 8.83 10.24
C ARG A 85 -6.01 10.34 10.04
N VAL A 86 -4.90 10.79 9.44
CA VAL A 86 -4.64 12.20 9.15
C VAL A 86 -5.73 12.80 8.25
N MET A 87 -6.15 12.07 7.22
CA MET A 87 -7.25 12.48 6.34
C MET A 87 -8.58 12.62 7.08
N MET A 88 -8.91 11.71 7.98
CA MET A 88 -10.14 11.79 8.79
C MET A 88 -10.10 13.00 9.72
N ASP A 89 -8.95 13.31 10.32
CA ASP A 89 -8.79 14.50 11.16
C ASP A 89 -8.87 15.80 10.35
N LEU A 90 -8.29 15.82 9.15
CA LEU A 90 -8.43 16.94 8.21
C LEU A 90 -9.89 17.13 7.77
N HIS A 91 -10.60 16.04 7.48
CA HIS A 91 -12.01 16.07 7.13
C HIS A 91 -12.87 16.64 8.28
N ARG A 92 -12.65 16.19 9.53
CA ARG A 92 -13.34 16.73 10.72
C ARG A 92 -13.07 18.23 10.91
N ARG A 93 -11.83 18.69 10.71
CA ARG A 93 -11.49 20.12 10.77
C ARG A 93 -12.21 20.91 9.68
N ASN A 94 -12.22 20.40 8.45
CA ASN A 94 -12.92 21.03 7.34
C ASN A 94 -14.43 21.16 7.61
N LEU A 95 -15.09 20.14 8.19
CA LEU A 95 -16.49 20.22 8.61
C LEU A 95 -16.74 21.36 9.63
N LYS A 96 -15.86 21.52 10.62
CA LYS A 96 -15.94 22.61 11.59
C LYS A 96 -15.79 23.99 10.94
N ASN A 97 -14.89 24.12 9.97
CA ASN A 97 -14.67 25.37 9.23
C ASN A 97 -15.88 25.70 8.33
N VAL A 98 -16.42 24.71 7.61
CA VAL A 98 -17.61 24.89 6.78
C VAL A 98 -18.82 25.31 7.62
N ALA A 99 -18.99 24.78 8.83
CA ALA A 99 -20.03 25.21 9.76
C ALA A 99 -19.91 26.70 10.17
N LYS A 100 -18.70 27.27 10.09
CA LYS A 100 -18.41 28.69 10.32
C LYS A 100 -18.44 29.54 9.03
N GLY A 101 -18.77 28.94 7.88
CA GLY A 101 -18.76 29.60 6.58
C GLY A 101 -17.38 29.64 5.88
N GLU A 102 -16.34 29.05 6.48
CA GLU A 102 -15.00 28.99 5.92
C GLU A 102 -14.84 27.80 4.96
N VAL A 103 -14.70 28.07 3.66
CA VAL A 103 -14.66 27.03 2.62
C VAL A 103 -13.29 26.82 1.97
N GLY A 104 -12.25 27.51 2.46
CA GLY A 104 -10.91 27.52 1.84
C GLY A 104 -10.25 26.13 1.73
N LEU A 105 -10.50 25.24 2.70
CA LEU A 105 -9.92 23.89 2.73
C LEU A 105 -10.67 22.88 1.85
N MET A 106 -11.89 23.18 1.40
CA MET A 106 -12.74 22.18 0.75
C MET A 106 -12.13 21.61 -0.53
N ALA A 107 -11.51 22.47 -1.35
CA ALA A 107 -10.91 22.05 -2.62
C ALA A 107 -9.68 21.17 -2.42
N GLU A 108 -8.79 21.54 -1.48
CA GLU A 108 -7.60 20.77 -1.10
C GLU A 108 -8.00 19.40 -0.57
N VAL A 109 -8.90 19.37 0.42
CA VAL A 109 -9.34 18.13 1.05
C VAL A 109 -9.98 17.18 0.03
N HIS A 110 -10.80 17.70 -0.89
CA HIS A 110 -11.39 16.91 -1.95
C HIS A 110 -10.31 16.34 -2.89
N ALA A 111 -9.45 17.20 -3.45
CA ALA A 111 -8.43 16.80 -4.41
C ALA A 111 -7.44 15.80 -3.82
N THR A 112 -6.88 16.10 -2.65
CA THR A 112 -5.98 15.19 -1.93
C THR A 112 -6.65 13.85 -1.62
N SER A 113 -7.93 13.85 -1.21
CA SER A 113 -8.64 12.59 -0.97
C SER A 113 -8.87 11.76 -2.22
N SER A 114 -9.09 12.39 -3.38
CA SER A 114 -9.19 11.70 -4.68
C SER A 114 -7.88 10.99 -5.01
N GLY A 115 -6.76 11.72 -4.97
CA GLY A 115 -5.45 11.19 -5.34
C GLY A 115 -4.96 10.10 -4.39
N LEU A 116 -5.14 10.29 -3.07
CA LEU A 116 -4.76 9.29 -2.08
C LEU A 116 -5.63 8.03 -2.16
N LYS A 117 -6.96 8.16 -2.37
CA LYS A 117 -7.81 6.99 -2.57
C LYS A 117 -7.34 6.18 -3.78
N ALA A 118 -7.09 6.85 -4.91
CA ALA A 118 -6.65 6.18 -6.13
C ALA A 118 -5.30 5.49 -5.97
N LEU A 119 -4.31 6.22 -5.43
CA LEU A 119 -2.97 5.67 -5.21
C LEU A 119 -3.01 4.48 -4.25
N THR A 120 -3.71 4.61 -3.12
CA THR A 120 -3.65 3.58 -2.08
C THR A 120 -4.44 2.34 -2.42
N SER A 121 -5.55 2.45 -3.15
CA SER A 121 -6.26 1.25 -3.62
C SER A 121 -5.48 0.51 -4.71
N ASP A 122 -4.82 1.21 -5.64
CA ASP A 122 -3.90 0.60 -6.62
C ASP A 122 -2.78 -0.19 -5.92
N LEU A 123 -2.07 0.49 -5.01
CA LEU A 123 -0.94 -0.09 -4.30
C LEU A 123 -1.39 -1.26 -3.42
N SER A 124 -2.46 -1.11 -2.64
CA SER A 124 -2.96 -2.18 -1.78
C SER A 124 -3.35 -3.41 -2.59
N THR A 125 -4.06 -3.23 -3.71
CA THR A 125 -4.49 -4.33 -4.58
C THR A 125 -3.30 -5.09 -5.14
N ALA A 126 -2.30 -4.38 -5.67
CA ALA A 126 -1.09 -5.00 -6.20
C ALA A 126 -0.29 -5.75 -5.12
N HIS A 127 -0.15 -5.16 -3.94
CA HIS A 127 0.60 -5.77 -2.84
C HIS A 127 -0.14 -6.95 -2.18
N VAL A 128 -1.47 -6.96 -2.13
CA VAL A 128 -2.24 -8.12 -1.68
C VAL A 128 -2.05 -9.31 -2.61
N GLU A 129 -2.04 -9.10 -3.93
CA GLU A 129 -1.74 -10.18 -4.88
C GLU A 129 -0.29 -10.69 -4.73
N ASP A 130 0.70 -9.81 -4.56
CA ASP A 130 2.07 -10.27 -4.31
C ASP A 130 2.19 -11.05 -2.98
N THR A 131 1.44 -10.62 -1.96
CA THR A 131 1.34 -11.31 -0.66
C THR A 131 0.71 -12.69 -0.80
N ARG A 132 -0.30 -12.84 -1.66
CA ARG A 132 -0.88 -14.15 -2.04
C ARG A 132 0.16 -15.04 -2.69
N ARG A 133 0.93 -14.51 -3.64
CA ARG A 133 2.03 -15.24 -4.31
C ARG A 133 3.14 -15.63 -3.34
N ALA A 134 3.41 -14.81 -2.32
CA ALA A 134 4.38 -15.10 -1.27
C ALA A 134 4.01 -16.33 -0.42
N CYS A 135 2.74 -16.75 -0.43
CA CYS A 135 2.27 -17.97 0.22
C CYS A 135 2.34 -19.22 -0.69
N GLY A 136 2.86 -19.09 -1.91
CA GLY A 136 2.97 -20.18 -2.88
C GLY A 136 1.61 -20.80 -3.24
N GLY A 137 1.60 -22.12 -3.47
CA GLY A 137 0.37 -22.85 -3.84
C GLY A 137 -0.74 -22.76 -2.80
N HIS A 138 -0.41 -22.75 -1.50
CA HIS A 138 -1.42 -22.62 -0.45
C HIS A 138 -2.12 -21.25 -0.47
N GLY A 139 -1.44 -20.19 -0.93
CA GLY A 139 -2.06 -18.88 -1.14
C GLY A 139 -3.09 -18.84 -2.26
N TYR A 140 -3.10 -19.82 -3.18
CA TYR A 140 -4.15 -19.94 -4.19
C TYR A 140 -5.45 -20.54 -3.63
N SER A 141 -5.35 -21.35 -2.57
CA SER A 141 -6.50 -21.99 -1.96
C SER A 141 -7.43 -20.95 -1.34
N TRP A 142 -8.74 -21.13 -1.52
CA TRP A 142 -9.76 -20.36 -0.82
C TRP A 142 -9.64 -20.46 0.71
N LEU A 143 -9.12 -21.58 1.22
CA LEU A 143 -8.87 -21.78 2.65
C LEU A 143 -7.78 -20.84 3.22
N SER A 144 -6.98 -20.19 2.36
CA SER A 144 -6.02 -19.19 2.81
C SER A 144 -6.66 -17.83 3.14
N GLY A 145 -7.92 -17.59 2.74
CA GLY A 145 -8.60 -16.30 2.86
C GLY A 145 -8.08 -15.20 1.91
N LEU A 146 -6.90 -15.37 1.30
CA LEU A 146 -6.28 -14.37 0.45
C LEU A 146 -7.01 -14.13 -0.88
N PRO A 147 -7.54 -15.16 -1.59
CA PRO A 147 -8.34 -14.94 -2.78
C PRO A 147 -9.60 -14.11 -2.51
N GLU A 148 -10.32 -14.39 -1.42
CA GLU A 148 -11.51 -13.64 -1.01
C GLU A 148 -11.20 -12.17 -0.78
N LEU A 149 -10.18 -11.93 0.06
CA LEU A 149 -9.72 -10.59 0.42
C LEU A 149 -9.32 -9.81 -0.82
N TYR A 150 -8.56 -10.42 -1.73
CA TYR A 150 -8.16 -9.81 -3.00
C TYR A 150 -9.38 -9.44 -3.85
N THR A 151 -10.32 -10.38 -4.06
CA THR A 151 -11.52 -10.12 -4.86
C THR A 151 -12.41 -9.03 -4.27
N THR A 152 -12.49 -8.94 -2.94
CA THR A 152 -13.21 -7.87 -2.25
C THR A 152 -12.54 -6.53 -2.45
N LEU A 153 -11.21 -6.47 -2.37
CA LEU A 153 -10.43 -5.25 -2.52
C LEU A 153 -10.46 -4.69 -3.95
N LEU A 154 -10.63 -5.53 -4.97
CA LEU A 154 -10.69 -5.10 -6.39
C LEU A 154 -11.76 -4.05 -6.67
N GLN A 155 -12.82 -3.94 -5.86
CA GLN A 155 -13.80 -2.88 -6.07
C GLN A 155 -13.22 -1.49 -5.81
N ASP A 156 -12.24 -1.36 -4.90
CA ASP A 156 -11.70 -0.07 -4.44
C ASP A 156 -10.92 0.68 -5.51
N VAL A 157 -10.53 0.02 -6.61
CA VAL A 157 -9.91 0.71 -7.76
C VAL A 157 -10.94 1.30 -8.73
N THR A 158 -12.24 1.02 -8.54
CA THR A 158 -13.32 1.44 -9.44
C THR A 158 -14.41 2.26 -8.74
N VAL A 159 -14.88 1.82 -7.57
CA VAL A 159 -15.96 2.50 -6.84
C VAL A 159 -15.49 3.85 -6.28
N GLU A 160 -16.44 4.76 -6.02
CA GLU A 160 -16.17 6.12 -5.51
C GLU A 160 -15.24 6.96 -6.42
N GLY A 161 -15.17 6.56 -7.69
CA GLY A 161 -14.39 7.13 -8.78
C GLY A 161 -13.29 6.18 -9.24
N GLU A 162 -13.26 5.90 -10.54
CA GLU A 162 -12.17 5.15 -11.18
C GLU A 162 -10.84 5.89 -10.98
N ASN A 163 -9.79 5.13 -10.66
CA ASN A 163 -8.55 5.68 -10.14
C ASN A 163 -7.86 6.68 -11.09
N THR A 164 -7.86 6.42 -12.40
CA THR A 164 -7.29 7.33 -13.40
C THR A 164 -8.03 8.68 -13.42
N ILE A 165 -9.36 8.65 -13.39
CA ILE A 165 -10.18 9.87 -13.33
C ILE A 165 -9.92 10.66 -12.04
N LEU A 166 -9.76 9.98 -10.90
CA LEU A 166 -9.45 10.64 -9.63
C LEU A 166 -8.05 11.26 -9.60
N HIS A 167 -7.06 10.60 -10.22
CA HIS A 167 -5.74 11.19 -10.40
C HIS A 167 -5.81 12.48 -11.24
N LEU A 168 -6.59 12.50 -12.31
CA LEU A 168 -6.79 13.71 -13.12
C LEU A 168 -7.45 14.86 -12.33
N GLN A 169 -8.39 14.57 -11.42
CA GLN A 169 -8.98 15.61 -10.56
C GLN A 169 -7.93 16.27 -9.66
N THR A 170 -7.07 15.46 -9.05
CA THR A 170 -6.00 15.92 -8.16
C THR A 170 -5.00 16.77 -8.93
N ALA A 171 -4.55 16.30 -10.09
CA ALA A 171 -3.59 16.99 -10.93
C ALA A 171 -4.13 18.33 -11.45
N ARG A 172 -5.40 18.38 -11.89
CA ARG A 172 -6.05 19.64 -12.29
C ARG A 172 -6.07 20.65 -11.17
N TRP A 173 -6.35 20.20 -9.95
CA TRP A 173 -6.31 21.08 -8.78
C TRP A 173 -4.90 21.59 -8.49
N LEU A 174 -3.87 20.72 -8.50
CA LEU A 174 -2.47 21.12 -8.33
C LEU A 174 -2.06 22.19 -9.35
N LEU A 175 -2.31 21.94 -10.64
CA LEU A 175 -2.02 22.89 -11.71
C LEU A 175 -2.73 24.23 -11.50
N LYS A 176 -4.01 24.20 -11.11
CA LYS A 176 -4.78 25.42 -10.84
C LYS A 176 -4.19 26.22 -9.69
N THR A 177 -3.81 25.57 -8.58
CA THR A 177 -3.22 26.24 -7.42
C THR A 177 -1.89 26.91 -7.76
N VAL A 178 -1.04 26.22 -8.53
CA VAL A 178 0.30 26.69 -8.88
C VAL A 178 0.24 27.80 -9.92
N LEU A 179 -0.55 27.65 -10.98
CA LEU A 179 -0.76 28.73 -11.96
C LEU A 179 -1.39 29.97 -11.30
N GLY A 180 -2.30 29.76 -10.34
CA GLY A 180 -2.86 30.83 -9.52
C GLY A 180 -1.80 31.52 -8.68
N ALA A 181 -0.94 30.77 -8.00
CA ALA A 181 0.17 31.28 -7.21
C ALA A 181 1.18 32.08 -8.05
N ILE A 182 1.54 31.59 -9.25
CA ILE A 182 2.42 32.30 -10.18
C ILE A 182 1.80 33.64 -10.59
N LYS A 183 0.52 33.65 -10.96
CA LYS A 183 -0.19 34.86 -11.41
C LYS A 183 -0.34 35.90 -10.29
N SER A 184 -0.63 35.44 -9.08
CA SER A 184 -0.88 36.31 -7.91
C SER A 184 0.37 36.63 -7.08
N LYS A 185 1.48 35.92 -7.33
CA LYS A 185 2.68 35.89 -6.47
C LYS A 185 2.38 35.50 -5.02
N ASP A 186 1.38 34.63 -4.84
CA ASP A 186 0.94 34.15 -3.52
C ASP A 186 1.05 32.62 -3.41
N LEU A 187 2.11 32.15 -2.75
CA LEU A 187 2.35 30.72 -2.51
C LEU A 187 1.42 30.12 -1.44
N SER A 188 0.62 30.93 -0.73
CA SER A 188 -0.38 30.40 0.21
C SER A 188 -1.46 29.56 -0.48
N LEU A 189 -1.66 29.77 -1.79
CA LEU A 189 -2.57 29.00 -2.64
C LEU A 189 -2.12 27.56 -2.88
N VAL A 190 -0.83 27.26 -2.73
CA VAL A 190 -0.24 25.94 -2.95
C VAL A 190 -0.34 25.10 -1.67
N PRO A 191 -0.46 23.76 -1.76
CA PRO A 191 -0.45 22.88 -0.60
C PRO A 191 0.77 23.07 0.28
N SER A 192 0.56 23.12 1.60
CA SER A 192 1.60 23.46 2.58
C SER A 192 2.91 22.66 2.45
N GLY A 193 2.83 21.38 2.08
CA GLY A 193 4.00 20.51 1.93
C GLY A 193 4.87 20.85 0.72
N LEU A 194 4.25 21.37 -0.34
CA LEU A 194 4.93 21.73 -1.58
C LEU A 194 5.48 23.17 -1.54
N ARG A 195 4.98 24.03 -0.64
CA ARG A 195 5.40 25.43 -0.54
C ARG A 195 6.92 25.60 -0.36
N PRO A 196 7.61 24.89 0.55
CA PRO A 196 9.05 25.05 0.73
C PRO A 196 9.82 24.79 -0.57
N ALA A 197 9.43 23.75 -1.30
CA ALA A 197 10.04 23.41 -2.59
C ALA A 197 9.76 24.47 -3.67
N LEU A 198 8.61 25.17 -3.64
CA LEU A 198 8.33 26.24 -4.62
C LEU A 198 8.79 27.64 -4.18
N GLN A 199 9.08 27.84 -2.90
CA GLN A 199 9.62 29.09 -2.36
C GLN A 199 11.06 29.31 -2.78
N ASP A 200 11.82 28.23 -2.87
CA ASP A 200 13.16 28.28 -3.38
C ASP A 200 13.12 28.44 -4.91
N SER A 201 13.43 29.65 -5.39
CA SER A 201 13.55 29.93 -6.83
C SER A 201 14.61 29.05 -7.51
N LYS A 202 15.49 28.45 -6.73
CA LYS A 202 16.58 27.56 -7.14
C LYS A 202 16.32 26.10 -6.86
N VAL A 203 15.10 25.71 -6.48
CA VAL A 203 14.82 24.28 -6.21
C VAL A 203 15.21 23.42 -7.43
N LEU A 204 15.08 23.94 -8.65
CA LEU A 204 15.49 23.25 -9.88
C LEU A 204 16.94 23.57 -10.33
N GLU A 205 17.65 24.48 -9.66
CA GLU A 205 18.99 24.97 -10.03
C GLU A 205 20.13 24.23 -9.30
N HIS A 206 19.94 22.95 -8.96
CA HIS A 206 20.92 22.04 -8.35
C HIS A 206 21.27 22.34 -6.87
N GLU A 207 20.29 22.27 -5.98
CA GLU A 207 20.60 21.84 -4.62
C GLU A 207 20.80 20.32 -4.61
N THR A 208 21.87 19.84 -3.97
CA THR A 208 22.00 18.40 -3.71
C THR A 208 21.19 18.07 -2.48
N SER A 209 20.47 16.95 -2.49
CA SER A 209 19.78 16.43 -1.32
C SER A 209 20.70 16.38 -0.11
N THR A 210 20.17 16.64 1.08
CA THR A 210 20.88 16.51 2.36
C THR A 210 20.92 15.07 2.87
N ILE A 211 20.49 14.08 2.08
CA ILE A 211 20.65 12.65 2.39
C ILE A 211 22.13 12.36 2.59
N ALA A 212 22.46 11.87 3.79
CA ALA A 212 23.82 11.55 4.21
C ALA A 212 23.91 10.08 4.63
N PRO A 213 25.11 9.46 4.64
CA PRO A 213 25.26 8.11 5.14
C PRO A 213 25.09 8.12 6.67
N GLY A 214 24.31 7.18 7.21
CA GLY A 214 24.08 7.10 8.65
C GLY A 214 22.89 6.22 9.02
N LYS A 215 22.70 6.02 10.33
CA LYS A 215 21.53 5.34 10.89
C LYS A 215 20.96 6.23 12.00
N PRO A 216 19.74 6.78 11.86
CA PRO A 216 18.81 6.68 10.73
C PRO A 216 19.13 7.65 9.58
N VAL A 217 18.68 7.31 8.36
CA VAL A 217 18.56 8.25 7.21
C VAL A 217 17.22 9.02 7.29
N MET A 218 16.43 8.78 8.34
CA MET A 218 15.15 9.44 8.61
C MET A 218 15.32 10.95 8.82
N GLY A 219 14.36 11.73 8.33
CA GLY A 219 14.20 13.14 8.67
C GLY A 219 13.64 13.98 7.53
N GLU A 220 13.81 15.28 7.67
CA GLU A 220 13.43 16.30 6.69
C GLU A 220 14.05 16.07 5.31
N ALA A 221 15.24 15.44 5.23
CA ALA A 221 15.93 15.16 3.97
C ALA A 221 15.16 14.26 3.00
N LEU A 222 14.56 13.17 3.51
CA LEU A 222 13.74 12.28 2.67
C LEU A 222 12.45 13.00 2.25
N ILE A 223 11.77 13.68 3.17
CA ILE A 223 10.56 14.45 2.87
C ILE A 223 10.85 15.52 1.81
N ALA A 224 11.96 16.25 1.96
CA ALA A 224 12.42 17.25 0.99
C ALA A 224 12.67 16.63 -0.38
N ALA A 225 13.26 15.43 -0.47
CA ALA A 225 13.45 14.74 -1.75
C ALA A 225 12.12 14.41 -2.45
N PHE A 226 11.08 14.00 -1.71
CA PHE A 226 9.75 13.76 -2.30
C PHE A 226 9.09 15.05 -2.78
N TRP A 227 9.18 16.15 -2.02
CA TRP A 227 8.62 17.44 -2.43
C TRP A 227 9.40 18.08 -3.57
N HIS A 228 10.72 17.91 -3.60
CA HIS A 228 11.56 18.32 -4.72
C HIS A 228 11.16 17.60 -6.01
N ARG A 229 11.04 16.26 -5.96
CA ARG A 229 10.54 15.47 -7.09
C ARG A 229 9.18 15.98 -7.55
N GLU A 230 8.26 16.26 -6.63
CA GLU A 230 6.95 16.82 -6.99
C GLU A 230 7.05 18.18 -7.67
N ALA A 231 7.88 19.09 -7.14
CA ALA A 231 8.10 20.41 -7.73
C ALA A 231 8.64 20.30 -9.18
N ARG A 232 9.57 19.39 -9.43
CA ARG A 232 10.11 19.11 -10.77
C ARG A 232 9.04 18.58 -11.72
N VAL A 233 8.35 17.50 -11.36
CA VAL A 233 7.30 16.90 -12.20
C VAL A 233 6.19 17.92 -12.47
N LEU A 234 5.81 18.71 -11.46
CA LEU A 234 4.85 19.79 -11.60
C LEU A 234 5.34 20.85 -12.60
N HIS A 235 6.60 21.29 -12.52
CA HIS A 235 7.18 22.25 -13.44
C HIS A 235 7.15 21.75 -14.90
N GLU A 236 7.45 20.48 -15.12
CA GLU A 236 7.39 19.84 -16.44
C GLU A 236 5.96 19.82 -17.00
N VAL A 237 4.99 19.40 -16.18
CA VAL A 237 3.57 19.38 -16.56
C VAL A 237 3.08 20.79 -16.88
N VAL A 238 3.39 21.77 -16.03
CA VAL A 238 3.03 23.19 -16.26
C VAL A 238 3.63 23.68 -17.56
N SER A 239 4.93 23.44 -17.79
CA SER A 239 5.64 23.83 -19.01
C SER A 239 5.04 23.18 -20.25
N ARG A 240 4.59 21.92 -20.16
CA ARG A 240 3.89 21.22 -21.25
C ARG A 240 2.51 21.82 -21.52
N VAL A 241 1.74 22.14 -20.49
CA VAL A 241 0.42 22.78 -20.63
C VAL A 241 0.55 24.18 -21.22
N VAL A 242 1.50 24.99 -20.74
CA VAL A 242 1.73 26.35 -21.24
C VAL A 242 2.19 26.34 -22.71
N ARG A 243 3.14 25.46 -23.08
CA ARG A 243 3.60 25.34 -24.48
C ARG A 243 2.50 24.94 -25.47
N ASN A 244 1.46 24.25 -25.00
CA ASN A 244 0.33 23.81 -25.83
C ASN A 244 -0.84 24.81 -25.86
N GLY A 245 -0.61 26.08 -25.47
CA GLY A 245 -1.62 27.15 -25.53
C GLY A 245 -2.47 27.31 -24.27
N ALA A 246 -2.16 26.57 -23.20
CA ALA A 246 -2.92 26.52 -21.94
C ALA A 246 -4.39 26.10 -22.12
N GLY A 247 -5.13 26.01 -21.01
CA GLY A 247 -6.54 25.61 -21.01
C GLY A 247 -6.79 24.10 -21.14
N GLU A 248 -8.04 23.73 -21.38
CA GLU A 248 -8.53 22.34 -21.32
C GLU A 248 -7.91 21.44 -22.39
N GLU A 249 -7.74 21.92 -23.62
CA GLU A 249 -7.15 21.13 -24.71
C GLU A 249 -5.66 20.82 -24.42
N ALA A 250 -4.92 21.81 -23.91
CA ALA A 250 -3.53 21.61 -23.50
C ALA A 250 -3.40 20.62 -22.33
N MET A 251 -4.31 20.70 -21.34
CA MET A 251 -4.38 19.72 -20.25
C MET A 251 -4.75 18.32 -20.76
N ALA A 252 -5.67 18.20 -21.72
CA ALA A 252 -6.03 16.93 -22.32
C ALA A 252 -4.80 16.25 -22.96
N LYS A 253 -3.94 17.01 -23.65
CA LYS A 253 -2.68 16.51 -24.23
C LYS A 253 -1.62 16.13 -23.19
N ALA A 254 -1.75 16.59 -21.95
CA ALA A 254 -0.82 16.34 -20.85
C ALA A 254 -1.32 15.30 -19.83
N GLN A 255 -2.47 14.64 -20.06
CA GLN A 255 -3.13 13.78 -19.07
C GLN A 255 -2.24 12.67 -18.49
N VAL A 256 -1.35 12.09 -19.30
CA VAL A 256 -0.41 11.05 -18.83
C VAL A 256 0.49 11.61 -17.72
N ASN A 257 1.12 12.77 -17.95
CA ASN A 257 1.96 13.42 -16.93
C ASN A 257 1.13 13.98 -15.77
N MET A 258 -0.14 14.33 -16.00
CA MET A 258 -1.04 14.74 -14.92
C MET A 258 -1.31 13.58 -13.96
N VAL A 259 -1.54 12.36 -14.48
CA VAL A 259 -1.69 11.17 -13.63
C VAL A 259 -0.41 10.92 -12.82
N GLU A 260 0.75 11.01 -13.46
CA GLU A 260 2.06 10.91 -12.80
C GLU A 260 2.24 11.96 -11.70
N LEU A 261 1.93 13.24 -11.96
CA LEU A 261 1.94 14.31 -10.97
C LEU A 261 1.06 13.98 -9.76
N SER A 262 -0.15 13.47 -9.99
CA SER A 262 -1.04 13.08 -8.87
C SER A 262 -0.47 11.93 -8.05
N ARG A 263 0.17 10.94 -8.67
CA ARG A 263 0.81 9.82 -7.97
C ARG A 263 1.99 10.31 -7.14
N THR A 264 2.82 11.15 -7.74
CA THR A 264 3.97 11.79 -7.09
C THR A 264 3.54 12.58 -5.85
N HIS A 265 2.46 13.35 -5.96
CA HIS A 265 1.86 14.06 -4.83
C HIS A 265 1.36 13.10 -3.72
N GLY A 266 0.60 12.07 -4.10
CA GLY A 266 0.06 11.10 -3.15
C GLY A 266 1.15 10.35 -2.38
N GLU A 267 2.27 10.02 -3.02
CA GLU A 267 3.41 9.36 -2.39
C GLU A 267 4.16 10.27 -1.41
N GLY A 268 4.40 11.53 -1.79
CA GLY A 268 4.96 12.53 -0.88
C GLY A 268 4.07 12.72 0.36
N MET A 269 2.75 12.71 0.16
CA MET A 269 1.78 12.73 1.25
C MET A 269 1.80 11.49 2.14
N LEU A 270 1.93 10.27 1.60
CA LEU A 270 2.06 9.05 2.40
C LEU A 270 3.29 9.13 3.33
N VAL A 271 4.43 9.55 2.79
CA VAL A 271 5.69 9.69 3.56
C VAL A 271 5.54 10.77 4.63
N ARG A 272 5.08 11.96 4.26
CA ARG A 272 4.89 13.08 5.19
C ARG A 272 3.91 12.73 6.30
N ASN A 273 2.74 12.18 5.97
CA ASN A 273 1.71 11.86 6.96
C ASN A 273 2.19 10.79 7.94
N PHE A 274 2.96 9.81 7.49
CA PHE A 274 3.52 8.80 8.38
C PHE A 274 4.54 9.44 9.35
N TYR A 275 5.42 10.31 8.85
CA TYR A 275 6.37 11.04 9.69
C TYR A 275 5.67 11.92 10.74
N GLU A 276 4.70 12.74 10.31
CA GLU A 276 3.93 13.60 11.21
C GLU A 276 3.14 12.80 12.27
N ALA A 277 2.60 11.64 11.89
CA ALA A 277 1.91 10.75 12.83
C ALA A 277 2.86 10.19 13.90
N ILE A 278 4.08 9.81 13.52
CA ILE A 278 5.10 9.36 14.47
C ILE A 278 5.55 10.51 15.39
N ALA A 279 5.80 11.70 14.83
CA ALA A 279 6.19 12.86 15.62
C ALA A 279 5.13 13.27 16.65
N LYS A 280 3.85 13.16 16.27
CA LYS A 280 2.72 13.36 17.18
C LYS A 280 2.70 12.31 18.30
N GLU A 281 2.81 11.03 17.95
CA GLU A 281 2.85 9.94 18.95
C GLU A 281 4.05 10.09 19.90
N GLU A 282 5.21 10.47 19.38
CA GLU A 282 6.41 10.75 20.18
C GLU A 282 6.16 11.89 21.19
N SER A 283 5.52 12.98 20.75
CA SER A 283 5.13 14.08 21.64
C SER A 283 4.15 13.62 22.73
N GLU A 284 3.19 12.76 22.39
CA GLU A 284 2.22 12.20 23.33
C GLU A 284 2.87 11.24 24.33
N VAL A 285 3.84 10.42 23.90
CA VAL A 285 4.63 9.55 24.79
C VAL A 285 5.44 10.38 25.79
N VAL A 286 6.13 11.43 25.32
CA VAL A 286 6.87 12.34 26.20
C VAL A 286 5.93 13.03 27.20
N ALA A 287 4.77 13.50 26.74
CA ALA A 287 3.78 14.15 27.60
C ALA A 287 3.24 13.23 28.70
N ARG A 288 3.18 11.92 28.46
CA ARG A 288 2.82 10.89 29.45
C ARG A 288 3.98 10.46 30.35
N GLY A 289 5.17 11.07 30.21
CA GLY A 289 6.38 10.72 30.96
C GLY A 289 7.10 9.46 30.46
N GLY A 290 6.79 9.00 29.25
CA GLY A 290 7.44 7.85 28.61
C GLY A 290 8.73 8.23 27.89
N ASP A 291 9.54 7.22 27.59
CA ASP A 291 10.81 7.33 26.86
C ASP A 291 10.60 7.01 25.36
N PRO A 292 10.76 7.98 24.43
CA PRO A 292 10.59 7.77 22.99
C PRO A 292 11.56 6.77 22.36
N ALA A 293 12.66 6.44 23.04
CA ALA A 293 13.62 5.44 22.59
C ALA A 293 13.18 4.00 22.90
N LYS A 294 12.03 3.81 23.56
CA LYS A 294 11.51 2.51 23.97
C LYS A 294 10.13 2.24 23.37
N GLY A 295 9.69 0.98 23.49
CA GLY A 295 8.37 0.55 23.05
C GLY A 295 8.23 0.54 21.52
N HIS A 296 7.08 0.97 21.02
CA HIS A 296 6.71 0.92 19.60
C HIS A 296 7.41 1.96 18.73
N LEU A 297 7.81 3.10 19.29
CA LEU A 297 8.33 4.23 18.51
C LEU A 297 9.58 3.91 17.67
N PRO A 298 10.62 3.22 18.19
CA PRO A 298 11.77 2.82 17.38
C PRO A 298 11.37 1.95 16.18
N VAL A 299 10.43 1.02 16.36
CA VAL A 299 9.96 0.12 15.30
C VAL A 299 9.16 0.89 14.25
N LEU A 300 8.28 1.80 14.67
CA LEU A 300 7.52 2.66 13.75
C LEU A 300 8.44 3.58 12.95
N LYS A 301 9.48 4.15 13.58
CA LYS A 301 10.51 4.96 12.88
C LYS A 301 11.23 4.14 11.82
N MET A 302 11.61 2.89 12.11
CA MET A 302 12.18 1.97 11.12
C MET A 302 11.23 1.66 9.96
N LEU A 303 9.94 1.43 10.24
CA LEU A 303 8.94 1.20 9.18
C LEU A 303 8.73 2.44 8.31
N CYS A 304 8.66 3.63 8.90
CA CYS A 304 8.52 4.89 8.17
C CYS A 304 9.73 5.13 7.26
N GLU A 305 10.94 4.94 7.77
CA GLU A 305 12.17 5.04 6.99
C GLU A 305 12.19 4.00 5.85
N LEU A 306 11.81 2.75 6.14
CA LEU A 306 11.73 1.69 5.13
C LEU A 306 10.74 2.04 4.02
N HIS A 307 9.55 2.55 4.37
CA HIS A 307 8.55 2.97 3.40
C HIS A 307 9.09 4.05 2.46
N ALA A 308 9.65 5.12 3.01
CA ALA A 308 10.19 6.23 2.23
C ALA A 308 11.35 5.79 1.31
N LEU A 309 12.30 5.01 1.85
CA LEU A 309 13.43 4.49 1.07
C LEU A 309 12.99 3.52 -0.02
N HIS A 310 12.02 2.64 0.27
CA HIS A 310 11.51 1.71 -0.73
C HIS A 310 10.82 2.46 -1.87
N ARG A 311 9.95 3.43 -1.58
CA ARG A 311 9.32 4.28 -2.61
C ARG A 311 10.36 5.03 -3.44
N LEU A 312 11.33 5.69 -2.80
CA LEU A 312 12.41 6.40 -3.50
C LEU A 312 13.16 5.48 -4.47
N LEU A 313 13.49 4.26 -4.03
CA LEU A 313 14.27 3.33 -4.84
C LEU A 313 13.48 2.66 -5.97
N GLU A 314 12.17 2.46 -5.83
CA GLU A 314 11.31 1.97 -6.91
C GLU A 314 11.11 3.02 -8.01
N GLN A 315 11.26 4.31 -7.69
CA GLN A 315 11.17 5.44 -8.61
C GLN A 315 12.52 6.17 -8.75
N ALA A 316 13.64 5.46 -8.59
CA ALA A 316 14.95 6.12 -8.46
C ALA A 316 15.30 7.05 -9.64
N GLY A 317 14.83 6.73 -10.86
CA GLY A 317 14.99 7.58 -12.04
C GLY A 317 14.52 9.02 -11.76
N ASP A 318 13.30 9.17 -11.25
CA ASP A 318 12.67 10.46 -11.01
C ASP A 318 13.43 11.32 -9.98
N PHE A 319 14.06 10.68 -8.99
CA PHE A 319 14.84 11.37 -7.96
C PHE A 319 16.25 11.74 -8.42
N THR A 320 16.76 11.06 -9.44
CA THR A 320 18.12 11.26 -9.99
C THR A 320 18.16 12.15 -11.23
N GLU A 321 17.00 12.43 -11.82
CA GLU A 321 16.88 13.03 -13.16
C GLU A 321 17.54 14.41 -13.29
N ASP A 322 17.44 15.24 -12.27
CA ASP A 322 18.07 16.57 -12.18
C ASP A 322 19.31 16.59 -11.27
N GLY A 323 19.73 15.41 -10.78
CA GLY A 323 20.86 15.24 -9.90
C GLY A 323 20.60 15.58 -8.42
N TYR A 324 19.36 15.90 -8.01
CA TYR A 324 19.04 16.22 -6.61
C TYR A 324 19.42 15.08 -5.67
N VAL A 325 18.98 13.85 -5.97
CA VAL A 325 19.51 12.64 -5.33
C VAL A 325 20.61 12.07 -6.21
N ASN A 326 21.85 12.15 -5.75
CA ASN A 326 23.00 11.69 -6.53
C ASN A 326 23.21 10.16 -6.43
N ARG A 327 24.08 9.63 -7.29
CA ARG A 327 24.41 8.19 -7.35
C ARG A 327 24.84 7.63 -5.98
N GLN A 328 25.63 8.37 -5.23
CA GLN A 328 26.17 7.90 -3.95
C GLN A 328 25.06 7.81 -2.89
N GLN A 329 24.12 8.76 -2.88
CA GLN A 329 22.95 8.73 -2.01
C GLN A 329 22.03 7.54 -2.34
N ILE A 330 21.85 7.19 -3.61
CA ILE A 330 21.12 5.98 -4.00
C ILE A 330 21.79 4.72 -3.44
N VAL A 331 23.12 4.64 -3.44
CA VAL A 331 23.85 3.51 -2.82
C VAL A 331 23.56 3.44 -1.32
N TRP A 332 23.67 4.56 -0.60
CA TRP A 332 23.35 4.62 0.83
C TRP A 332 21.89 4.21 1.13
N CYS A 333 20.95 4.65 0.30
CA CYS A 333 19.54 4.26 0.43
C CYS A 333 19.34 2.75 0.25
N LYS A 334 20.01 2.13 -0.72
CA LYS A 334 19.94 0.67 -0.97
C LYS A 334 20.48 -0.12 0.23
N GLU A 335 21.63 0.29 0.75
CA GLU A 335 22.26 -0.34 1.92
C GLU A 335 21.37 -0.20 3.16
N ARG A 336 20.84 1.00 3.41
CA ARG A 336 19.95 1.25 4.55
C ARG A 336 18.66 0.46 4.46
N ARG A 337 18.04 0.36 3.28
CA ARG A 337 16.84 -0.46 3.04
C ARG A 337 17.09 -1.93 3.38
N ALA A 338 18.22 -2.48 2.93
CA ALA A 338 18.58 -3.87 3.23
C ALA A 338 18.74 -4.09 4.75
N GLN A 339 19.44 -3.17 5.43
CA GLN A 339 19.60 -3.23 6.89
C GLN A 339 18.26 -3.14 7.64
N LEU A 340 17.35 -2.26 7.22
CA LEU A 340 16.03 -2.13 7.84
C LEU A 340 15.20 -3.41 7.69
N VAL A 341 15.25 -4.04 6.51
CA VAL A 341 14.57 -5.33 6.26
C VAL A 341 15.09 -6.42 7.21
N ASP A 342 16.40 -6.48 7.45
CA ASP A 342 17.00 -7.45 8.38
C ASP A 342 16.71 -7.12 9.85
N LEU A 343 16.70 -5.84 10.24
CA LEU A 343 16.36 -5.42 11.61
C LEU A 343 14.89 -5.71 11.92
N LEU A 344 13.98 -5.37 11.02
CA LEU A 344 12.53 -5.56 11.20
C LEU A 344 12.10 -7.03 11.20
N ARG A 345 12.96 -7.96 10.76
CA ARG A 345 12.69 -9.41 10.80
C ARG A 345 12.26 -9.90 12.18
N TYR A 346 12.81 -9.34 13.26
CA TYR A 346 12.50 -9.74 14.63
C TYR A 346 11.20 -9.13 15.15
N GLU A 347 10.70 -8.09 14.49
CA GLU A 347 9.50 -7.34 14.86
C GLU A 347 8.25 -7.80 14.07
N LEU A 348 8.42 -8.58 13.01
CA LEU A 348 7.34 -8.89 12.06
C LEU A 348 6.08 -9.49 12.71
N ILE A 349 6.22 -10.43 13.66
CA ILE A 349 5.06 -11.00 14.37
C ILE A 349 4.37 -9.93 15.21
N GLY A 350 5.12 -9.16 16.00
CA GLY A 350 4.55 -8.07 16.80
C GLY A 350 3.83 -7.03 15.94
N LEU A 351 4.37 -6.72 14.77
CA LEU A 351 3.77 -5.77 13.84
C LEU A 351 2.47 -6.27 13.19
N VAL A 352 2.36 -7.56 12.88
CA VAL A 352 1.09 -8.11 12.34
C VAL A 352 0.07 -8.41 13.43
N ASP A 353 0.53 -8.79 14.63
CA ASP A 353 -0.35 -9.00 15.78
C ASP A 353 -0.91 -7.67 16.31
N ALA A 354 -0.19 -6.55 16.13
CA ALA A 354 -0.67 -5.21 16.47
C ALA A 354 -1.89 -4.74 15.65
N PHE A 355 -2.23 -5.42 14.54
CA PHE A 355 -3.51 -5.20 13.86
C PHE A 355 -4.71 -5.76 14.66
N ASP A 356 -4.46 -6.63 15.63
CA ASP A 356 -5.46 -7.25 16.51
C ASP A 356 -6.60 -7.94 15.74
N ILE A 357 -6.24 -8.72 14.73
CA ILE A 357 -7.19 -9.45 13.87
C ILE A 357 -7.38 -10.86 14.44
N SER A 358 -8.61 -11.17 14.87
CA SER A 358 -8.97 -12.52 15.32
C SER A 358 -8.94 -13.53 14.17
N ASP A 359 -8.68 -14.81 14.48
CA ASP A 359 -8.69 -15.89 13.47
C ASP A 359 -10.03 -15.97 12.71
N ASN A 360 -11.15 -15.63 13.36
CA ASN A 360 -12.48 -15.58 12.72
C ASN A 360 -12.58 -14.47 11.67
N GLN A 361 -11.99 -13.29 11.93
CA GLN A 361 -11.96 -12.19 10.98
C GLN A 361 -10.93 -12.43 9.87
N LEU A 362 -9.80 -13.06 10.21
CA LEU A 362 -8.75 -13.38 9.24
C LEU A 362 -9.20 -14.48 8.28
N ASN A 363 -10.09 -15.37 8.72
CA ASN A 363 -10.70 -16.46 7.95
C ASN A 363 -9.67 -17.23 7.11
N SER A 364 -8.56 -17.60 7.75
CA SER A 364 -7.41 -18.19 7.07
C SER A 364 -6.86 -19.39 7.82
N ALA A 365 -6.88 -20.56 7.18
CA ALA A 365 -6.25 -21.77 7.72
C ALA A 365 -4.73 -21.62 7.86
N ILE A 366 -4.09 -20.81 7.01
CA ILE A 366 -2.63 -20.63 6.99
C ILE A 366 -2.14 -19.40 7.75
N GLY A 367 -3.04 -18.50 8.13
CA GLY A 367 -2.76 -17.26 8.86
C GLY A 367 -3.04 -17.31 10.36
N ARG A 368 -3.35 -18.50 10.90
CA ARG A 368 -3.76 -18.67 12.30
C ARG A 368 -2.75 -18.11 13.29
N TYR A 369 -3.27 -17.53 14.37
CA TYR A 369 -2.47 -17.00 15.46
C TYR A 369 -1.53 -18.04 16.10
N ASP A 370 -2.02 -19.28 16.28
CA ASP A 370 -1.27 -20.35 16.93
C ASP A 370 -0.25 -21.07 16.02
N GLY A 371 -0.17 -20.69 14.74
CA GLY A 371 0.76 -21.30 13.79
C GLY A 371 0.47 -22.75 13.40
N ARG A 372 -0.67 -23.34 13.78
CA ARG A 372 -1.09 -24.71 13.40
C ARG A 372 -1.61 -24.78 11.97
N VAL A 373 -0.75 -24.43 11.03
CA VAL A 373 -1.07 -24.23 9.61
C VAL A 373 -1.54 -25.52 8.94
N TYR A 374 -0.77 -26.60 9.08
CA TYR A 374 -1.00 -27.83 8.30
C TYR A 374 -2.20 -28.63 8.82
N GLU A 375 -2.37 -28.68 10.14
CA GLU A 375 -3.52 -29.28 10.80
C GLU A 375 -4.81 -28.58 10.37
N SER A 376 -4.80 -27.24 10.40
CA SER A 376 -5.98 -26.44 10.06
C SER A 376 -6.31 -26.53 8.57
N LEU A 377 -5.30 -26.53 7.69
CA LEU A 377 -5.50 -26.79 6.27
C LEU A 377 -6.18 -28.15 6.03
N TYR A 378 -5.71 -29.20 6.71
CA TYR A 378 -6.28 -30.54 6.59
C TYR A 378 -7.71 -30.61 7.11
N GLU A 379 -7.98 -30.05 8.29
CA GLU A 379 -9.31 -30.01 8.90
C GLU A 379 -10.31 -29.23 8.03
N TRP A 380 -9.93 -28.05 7.57
CA TRP A 380 -10.81 -27.22 6.73
C TRP A 380 -11.05 -27.85 5.36
N ALA A 381 -10.04 -28.53 4.78
CA ALA A 381 -10.24 -29.29 3.56
C ALA A 381 -11.22 -30.45 3.74
N LYS A 382 -11.21 -31.10 4.92
CA LYS A 382 -12.09 -32.22 5.26
C LYS A 382 -13.54 -31.80 5.44
N TYR A 383 -13.78 -30.71 6.15
CA TYR A 383 -15.15 -30.32 6.57
C TYR A 383 -15.73 -29.14 5.78
N GLY A 384 -14.90 -28.33 5.14
CA GLY A 384 -15.31 -27.10 4.45
C GLY A 384 -15.72 -27.29 2.99
N MET A 385 -15.45 -28.45 2.38
CA MET A 385 -15.70 -28.67 0.94
C MET A 385 -16.86 -29.65 0.70
N SER A 386 -17.88 -29.21 -0.04
CA SER A 386 -19.00 -30.05 -0.47
C SER A 386 -18.57 -31.22 -1.36
N LEU A 387 -17.39 -31.13 -1.99
CA LEU A 387 -16.80 -32.19 -2.81
C LEU A 387 -16.49 -33.47 -2.03
N GLN A 388 -16.37 -33.39 -0.70
CA GLN A 388 -16.19 -34.57 0.16
C GLN A 388 -17.52 -35.26 0.52
N ARG A 389 -18.67 -34.71 0.09
CA ARG A 389 -19.95 -35.40 0.21
C ARG A 389 -19.96 -36.58 -0.76
N LYS A 390 -20.03 -37.77 -0.19
CA LYS A 390 -20.11 -39.01 -0.96
C LYS A 390 -21.48 -39.13 -1.65
N GLY A 391 -21.50 -39.72 -2.85
CA GLY A 391 -22.71 -40.17 -3.52
C GLY A 391 -23.38 -41.34 -2.77
N ARG A 392 -24.53 -41.80 -3.26
CA ARG A 392 -25.38 -42.83 -2.59
C ARG A 392 -24.63 -44.12 -2.22
N GLU A 393 -23.58 -44.47 -2.96
CA GLU A 393 -22.77 -45.70 -2.74
C GLU A 393 -21.36 -45.42 -2.18
N GLY A 394 -21.11 -44.22 -1.67
CA GLY A 394 -19.81 -43.90 -1.07
C GLY A 394 -18.74 -43.39 -2.04
N GLY A 395 -19.03 -43.35 -3.34
CA GLY A 395 -18.18 -42.80 -4.41
C GLY A 395 -18.30 -41.27 -4.58
N VAL A 396 -17.60 -40.73 -5.58
CA VAL A 396 -17.70 -39.30 -5.94
C VAL A 396 -19.11 -39.03 -6.49
N LEU A 397 -19.75 -37.96 -6.00
CA LEU A 397 -21.07 -37.55 -6.49
C LEU A 397 -21.03 -37.29 -8.01
N GLY A 398 -21.96 -37.87 -8.78
CA GLY A 398 -21.98 -37.71 -10.24
C GLY A 398 -21.15 -38.74 -11.01
N PHE A 399 -20.40 -39.62 -10.33
CA PHE A 399 -19.53 -40.59 -11.00
C PHE A 399 -20.32 -41.62 -11.82
N ASP A 400 -21.36 -42.21 -11.22
CA ASP A 400 -22.15 -43.24 -11.88
C ASP A 400 -22.91 -42.69 -13.09
N GLU A 401 -23.35 -41.43 -13.04
CA GLU A 401 -24.12 -40.80 -14.12
C GLU A 401 -23.26 -40.33 -15.30
N VAL A 402 -22.00 -39.96 -15.07
CA VAL A 402 -21.18 -39.26 -16.08
C VAL A 402 -19.89 -39.98 -16.44
N LEU A 403 -19.23 -40.62 -15.48
CA LEU A 403 -17.86 -41.13 -15.66
C LEU A 403 -17.80 -42.65 -15.78
N LYS A 404 -18.73 -43.38 -15.16
CA LYS A 404 -18.70 -44.85 -15.12
C LYS A 404 -18.56 -45.48 -16.50
N ASP A 405 -19.37 -45.06 -17.46
CA ASP A 405 -19.38 -45.62 -18.82
C ASP A 405 -18.13 -45.21 -19.60
N VAL A 406 -17.65 -43.98 -19.43
CA VAL A 406 -16.39 -43.50 -20.04
C VAL A 406 -15.20 -44.35 -19.57
N PHE A 407 -15.12 -44.60 -18.26
CA PHE A 407 -14.07 -45.46 -17.70
C PHE A 407 -14.25 -46.93 -18.11
N ALA A 408 -15.48 -47.43 -18.23
CA ALA A 408 -15.75 -48.78 -18.71
C ALA A 408 -15.29 -48.98 -20.17
N GLU A 409 -15.58 -48.00 -21.03
CA GLU A 409 -15.17 -48.03 -22.43
C GLU A 409 -13.64 -47.89 -22.59
N GLY A 410 -13.01 -47.00 -21.83
CA GLY A 410 -11.55 -46.88 -21.81
C GLY A 410 -10.85 -48.19 -21.40
N ARG A 411 -11.41 -48.92 -20.43
CA ARG A 411 -10.91 -50.26 -20.04
C ARG A 411 -11.09 -51.29 -21.14
N ARG A 412 -12.26 -51.28 -21.83
CA ARG A 412 -12.54 -52.18 -22.96
C ARG A 412 -11.52 -51.98 -24.08
N LEU A 413 -11.22 -50.73 -24.44
CA LEU A 413 -10.29 -50.37 -25.50
C LEU A 413 -8.83 -50.71 -25.16
N ASN A 414 -8.44 -50.61 -23.88
CA ASN A 414 -7.09 -50.92 -23.42
C ASN A 414 -6.85 -52.40 -23.08
N GLY A 415 -7.81 -53.30 -23.36
CA GLY A 415 -7.66 -54.74 -23.14
C GLY A 415 -7.45 -55.17 -21.68
N THR A 416 -7.71 -54.27 -20.72
CA THR A 416 -7.52 -54.54 -19.29
C THR A 416 -8.86 -54.97 -18.69
N SER A 417 -9.03 -56.28 -18.50
CA SER A 417 -10.12 -56.82 -17.70
C SER A 417 -9.95 -56.38 -16.24
N ALA A 418 -11.02 -55.85 -15.65
CA ALA A 418 -11.00 -55.17 -14.35
C ALA A 418 -10.42 -56.05 -13.22
N PRO A 419 -9.66 -55.49 -12.25
CA PRO A 419 -9.65 -56.07 -10.92
C PRO A 419 -11.04 -55.85 -10.30
N LYS A 420 -11.61 -56.90 -9.72
CA LYS A 420 -12.83 -56.81 -8.93
C LYS A 420 -12.63 -55.79 -7.81
N LEU A 421 -13.42 -54.71 -7.82
CA LEU A 421 -13.61 -53.82 -6.68
C LEU A 421 -14.49 -54.50 -5.63
#